data_AF-A0A7S3SR94-F1
#
_entry.id   AF-A0A7S3SR94-F1
#
_cell.length_a   1.000
_cell.length_b   1.000
_cell.length_c   1.000
_cell.angle_alpha   90.00
_cell.angle_beta   90.00
_cell.angle_gamma   90.00
#
_symmetry.space_group_name_H-M   'P 1'
#
loop_
_entity.id
_entity.type
_entity.pdbx_description
1 polymer ?
#
loop_
_entity_poly.entity_id
_entity_poly.type
_entity_poly.pdbx_seq_one_letter_code
_entity_poly.pdbx_strand_id
1 'polypeptide(L)'
;VSCMQPLYAMRFAQSMNLFNHPPVALESGNWVPDFNEKLISKSINNLVFTMQMIGVMTLATATFQQWCFHKAGEAFTSRLRLALLASVMRQDMTFFDENASGKLSHSLATDIPNIKQLVGFSLASVLQAFLGISASFGMALVISWRFTLSVVACLPLLALAPLATDMALRYRNTDNKSAAIVSESMGSMRTIASFSLESKFLDRLTESMKDNTLDDISFRMLGAAGTGISS
;
A
#
# COMPACT_ATOMS: atom_id res chain seq x y z
N VAL A 1 -15.45 -5.34 2.68
CA VAL A 1 -14.92 -5.22 4.07
C VAL A 1 -14.60 -3.77 4.44
N SER A 2 -13.80 -3.05 3.63
CA SER A 2 -13.36 -1.68 3.94
C SER A 2 -14.51 -0.69 4.22
N CYS A 3 -15.65 -0.83 3.53
CA CYS A 3 -16.82 0.02 3.76
C CYS A 3 -17.53 -0.26 5.09
N MET A 4 -17.35 -1.42 5.72
CA MET A 4 -18.07 -1.78 6.95
C MET A 4 -17.35 -1.32 8.22
N GLN A 5 -16.04 -1.04 8.13
CA GLN A 5 -15.22 -0.53 9.24
C GLN A 5 -15.75 0.79 9.86
N PRO A 6 -16.10 1.83 9.07
CA PRO A 6 -16.67 3.07 9.63
C PRO A 6 -18.03 2.84 10.31
N LEU A 7 -18.87 1.94 9.79
CA LEU A 7 -20.15 1.59 10.41
C LEU A 7 -19.96 0.89 11.76
N TYR A 8 -18.99 -0.03 11.85
CA TYR A 8 -18.60 -0.67 13.09
C TYR A 8 -18.11 0.35 14.12
N ALA A 9 -17.21 1.25 13.72
CA ALA A 9 -16.69 2.31 14.57
C ALA A 9 -17.79 3.23 15.10
N MET A 10 -18.77 3.59 14.28
CA MET A 10 -19.91 4.43 14.69
C MET A 10 -20.77 3.76 15.76
N ARG A 11 -21.12 2.49 15.56
CA ARG A 11 -21.94 1.73 16.51
C ARG A 11 -21.18 1.43 17.80
N PHE A 12 -19.88 1.20 17.73
CA PHE A 12 -19.01 1.12 18.90
C PHE A 12 -18.96 2.46 19.66
N ALA A 13 -18.82 3.58 18.95
CA ALA A 13 -18.87 4.91 19.56
C ALA A 13 -20.21 5.17 20.27
N GLN A 14 -21.35 4.72 19.71
CA GLN A 14 -22.64 4.79 20.38
C GLN A 14 -22.70 3.97 21.66
N SER A 15 -22.07 2.79 21.69
CA SER A 15 -21.98 1.98 22.91
C SER A 15 -21.17 2.69 24.00
N MET A 16 -20.01 3.27 23.63
CA MET A 16 -19.17 4.05 24.54
C MET A 16 -19.91 5.29 25.06
N ASN A 17 -20.67 5.94 24.18
CA ASN A 17 -21.45 7.12 24.53
C ASN A 17 -22.52 6.73 25.57
N LEU A 18 -23.28 5.65 25.34
CA LEU A 18 -24.30 5.16 26.28
C LEU A 18 -23.74 4.84 27.68
N PHE A 19 -22.49 4.39 27.79
CA PHE A 19 -21.83 4.19 29.09
C PHE A 19 -21.43 5.50 29.78
N ASN A 20 -21.08 6.54 29.01
CA ASN A 20 -20.67 7.84 29.55
C ASN A 20 -21.86 8.73 29.95
N HIS A 21 -23.03 8.58 29.31
CA HIS A 21 -24.27 9.26 29.71
C HIS A 21 -25.43 8.24 29.67
N PRO A 22 -25.94 7.78 30.82
CA PRO A 22 -27.11 6.90 30.84
C PRO A 22 -28.34 7.65 30.29
N PRO A 23 -29.35 6.93 29.75
CA PRO A 23 -30.57 7.55 29.28
C PRO A 23 -31.21 8.39 30.39
N VAL A 24 -31.50 9.65 30.09
CA VAL A 24 -32.05 10.62 31.05
C VAL A 24 -33.56 10.73 30.80
N ALA A 25 -34.37 10.63 31.85
CA ALA A 25 -35.80 10.91 31.78
C ALA A 25 -36.10 12.26 32.44
N LEU A 26 -37.14 12.94 31.96
CA LEU A 26 -37.66 14.15 32.57
C LEU A 26 -38.62 13.76 33.70
N GLU A 27 -38.13 13.71 34.94
CA GLU A 27 -38.96 13.69 36.14
C GLU A 27 -38.96 15.09 36.78
N SER A 28 -40.16 15.66 37.00
CA SER A 28 -40.35 16.90 37.77
C SER A 28 -39.46 18.09 37.32
N GLY A 29 -39.25 18.25 36.00
CA GLY A 29 -38.53 19.41 35.44
C GLY A 29 -37.01 19.39 35.60
N ASN A 30 -36.44 18.32 36.16
CA ASN A 30 -34.99 18.13 36.30
C ASN A 30 -34.51 16.93 35.47
N TRP A 31 -33.30 17.02 34.95
CA TRP A 31 -32.63 15.93 34.24
C TRP A 31 -32.13 14.91 35.26
N VAL A 32 -32.89 13.82 35.46
CA VAL A 32 -32.52 12.74 36.37
C VAL A 32 -32.16 11.50 35.55
N PRO A 33 -31.01 10.85 35.77
CA PRO A 33 -30.67 9.61 35.07
C PRO A 33 -31.71 8.54 35.37
N ASP A 34 -32.36 8.01 34.32
CA ASP A 34 -33.42 7.01 34.44
C ASP A 34 -32.77 5.62 34.45
N PHE A 35 -32.62 5.06 35.65
CA PHE A 35 -32.09 3.71 35.87
C PHE A 35 -33.13 2.62 35.65
N ASN A 36 -34.15 2.85 34.81
CA ASN A 36 -35.10 1.81 34.47
C ASN A 36 -34.38 0.65 33.76
N GLU A 37 -34.16 -0.43 34.51
CA GLU A 37 -33.40 -1.61 34.15
C GLU A 37 -33.88 -2.22 32.82
N LYS A 38 -35.19 -2.14 32.54
CA LYS A 38 -35.80 -2.66 31.31
C LYS A 38 -35.45 -1.83 30.06
N LEU A 39 -35.35 -0.51 30.18
CA LEU A 39 -34.99 0.40 29.06
C LEU A 39 -33.51 0.30 28.71
N ILE A 40 -32.66 0.20 29.73
CA ILE A 40 -31.20 0.05 29.58
C ILE A 40 -30.89 -1.33 28.96
N SER A 41 -31.46 -2.41 29.51
CA SER A 41 -31.26 -3.77 29.00
C SER A 41 -31.72 -3.91 27.54
N LYS A 42 -32.86 -3.31 27.17
CA LYS A 42 -33.35 -3.33 25.78
C LYS A 42 -32.45 -2.57 24.81
N SER A 43 -31.90 -1.43 25.23
CA SER A 43 -30.99 -0.63 24.40
C SER A 43 -29.64 -1.32 24.19
N ILE A 44 -29.09 -1.93 25.24
CA ILE A 44 -27.85 -2.71 25.20
C ILE A 44 -28.05 -3.96 24.33
N ASN A 45 -29.14 -4.70 24.51
CA ASN A 45 -29.41 -5.91 23.71
C ASN A 45 -29.57 -5.58 22.22
N ASN A 46 -30.21 -4.47 21.86
CA ASN A 46 -30.30 -4.01 20.47
C ASN A 46 -28.92 -3.66 19.89
N LEU A 47 -28.06 -2.96 20.65
CA LEU A 47 -26.69 -2.66 20.24
C LEU A 47 -25.86 -3.93 20.02
N VAL A 48 -25.90 -4.87 20.98
CA VAL A 48 -25.20 -6.16 20.88
C VAL A 48 -25.69 -6.95 19.68
N PHE A 49 -27.00 -7.01 19.44
CA PHE A 49 -27.56 -7.70 18.28
C PHE A 49 -27.10 -7.08 16.96
N THR A 50 -27.11 -5.74 16.84
CA THR A 50 -26.63 -5.06 15.62
C THR A 50 -25.13 -5.27 15.38
N MET A 51 -24.31 -5.31 16.44
CA MET A 51 -22.88 -5.64 16.36
C MET A 51 -22.64 -7.05 15.84
N GLN A 52 -23.37 -8.02 16.39
CA GLN A 52 -23.30 -9.41 15.97
C GLN A 52 -23.65 -9.56 14.48
N MET A 53 -24.74 -8.91 14.04
CA MET A 53 -25.19 -8.97 12.65
C MET A 53 -24.19 -8.35 11.67
N ILE A 54 -23.59 -7.21 12.02
CA ILE A 54 -22.54 -6.59 11.20
C ILE A 54 -21.31 -7.52 11.11
N GLY A 55 -20.95 -8.20 12.20
CA GLY A 55 -19.85 -9.17 12.22
C GLY A 55 -20.08 -10.33 11.24
N VAL A 56 -21.25 -10.96 11.31
CA VAL A 56 -21.62 -12.07 10.40
C VAL A 56 -21.65 -11.60 8.95
N MET A 57 -22.24 -10.43 8.67
CA MET A 57 -22.31 -9.88 7.32
C MET A 57 -20.92 -9.52 6.78
N THR A 58 -20.00 -9.06 7.64
CA THR A 58 -18.63 -8.74 7.24
C THR A 58 -17.87 -10.01 6.85
N LEU A 59 -18.01 -11.09 7.63
CA LEU A 59 -17.41 -12.38 7.30
C LEU A 59 -17.94 -12.93 5.98
N ALA A 60 -19.26 -12.92 5.78
CA ALA A 60 -19.89 -13.40 4.54
C ALA A 60 -19.44 -12.58 3.32
N THR A 61 -19.40 -11.26 3.43
CA THR A 61 -18.98 -10.39 2.33
C THR A 61 -17.47 -10.53 2.06
N ALA A 62 -16.65 -10.72 3.09
CA ALA A 62 -15.22 -10.93 2.95
C ALA A 62 -14.92 -12.24 2.21
N THR A 63 -15.52 -13.35 2.63
CA THR A 63 -15.32 -14.65 1.99
C THR A 63 -15.82 -14.64 0.55
N PHE A 64 -16.99 -14.03 0.31
CA PHE A 64 -17.52 -13.87 -1.04
C PHE A 64 -16.60 -13.05 -1.94
N GLN A 65 -16.11 -11.91 -1.46
CA GLN A 65 -15.17 -11.06 -2.19
C GLN A 65 -13.88 -11.82 -2.53
N GLN A 66 -13.29 -12.52 -1.55
CA GLN A 66 -12.08 -13.32 -1.77
C GLN A 66 -12.31 -14.44 -2.79
N TRP A 67 -13.46 -15.10 -2.73
CA TRP A 67 -13.84 -16.14 -3.69
C TRP A 67 -13.98 -15.60 -5.11
N CYS A 68 -14.64 -14.45 -5.29
CA CYS A 68 -14.74 -13.77 -6.58
C CYS A 68 -13.38 -13.41 -7.17
N PHE A 69 -12.48 -12.84 -6.36
CA PHE A 69 -11.12 -12.51 -6.81
C PHE A 69 -10.30 -13.75 -7.15
N HIS A 70 -10.44 -14.84 -6.39
CA HIS A 70 -9.77 -16.10 -6.68
C HIS A 70 -10.20 -16.64 -8.05
N LYS A 71 -11.52 -16.70 -8.29
CA LYS A 71 -12.11 -17.16 -9.55
C LYS A 71 -11.71 -16.27 -10.73
N ALA A 72 -11.73 -14.95 -10.57
CA ALA A 72 -11.26 -14.02 -11.60
C ALA A 72 -9.77 -14.19 -11.89
N GLY A 73 -8.96 -14.40 -10.85
CA GLY A 73 -7.54 -14.68 -10.99
C GLY A 73 -7.28 -15.98 -11.77
N GLU A 74 -7.99 -17.05 -11.46
CA GLU A 74 -7.90 -18.32 -12.22
C GLU A 74 -8.21 -18.15 -13.70
N ALA A 75 -9.32 -17.48 -14.02
CA ALA A 75 -9.70 -17.20 -15.41
C ALA A 75 -8.63 -16.39 -16.14
N PHE A 76 -8.06 -15.37 -15.49
CA PHE A 76 -6.95 -14.58 -16.03
C PHE A 76 -5.69 -15.43 -16.28
N THR A 77 -5.35 -16.32 -15.34
CA THR A 77 -4.19 -17.23 -15.48
C THR A 77 -4.35 -18.14 -16.67
N SER A 78 -5.53 -18.71 -16.85
CA SER A 78 -5.80 -19.65 -17.93
C SER A 78 -5.65 -18.97 -19.29
N ARG A 79 -6.17 -17.74 -19.44
CA ARG A 79 -5.98 -16.92 -20.65
C ARG A 79 -4.51 -16.59 -20.90
N LEU A 80 -3.76 -16.23 -19.85
CA LEU A 80 -2.34 -15.93 -19.97
C LEU A 80 -1.53 -17.16 -20.40
N ARG A 81 -1.82 -18.34 -19.83
CA ARG A 81 -1.21 -19.62 -20.24
C ARG A 81 -1.48 -19.93 -21.71
N LEU A 82 -2.71 -19.77 -22.18
CA LEU A 82 -3.05 -20.02 -23.58
C LEU A 82 -2.37 -19.04 -24.54
N ALA A 83 -2.33 -17.75 -24.18
CA ALA A 83 -1.67 -16.73 -25.00
C ALA A 83 -0.16 -16.97 -25.12
N LEU A 84 0.50 -17.31 -24.01
CA LEU A 84 1.93 -17.62 -24.00
C LEU A 84 2.26 -18.92 -24.73
N LEU A 85 1.45 -19.95 -24.58
CA LEU A 85 1.64 -21.19 -25.34
C LEU A 85 1.46 -20.95 -26.84
N ALA A 86 0.48 -20.12 -27.23
CA ALA A 86 0.30 -19.71 -28.62
C ALA A 86 1.48 -18.90 -29.17
N SER A 87 2.11 -18.03 -28.36
CA SER A 87 3.32 -17.29 -28.79
C SER A 87 4.53 -18.20 -28.92
N VAL A 88 4.72 -19.13 -27.98
CA VAL A 88 5.80 -20.13 -28.04
C VAL A 88 5.68 -21.01 -29.28
N MET A 89 4.47 -21.45 -29.64
CA MET A 89 4.27 -22.27 -30.85
C MET A 89 4.54 -21.53 -32.17
N ARG A 90 4.66 -20.20 -32.16
CA ARG A 90 5.00 -19.39 -33.35
C ARG A 90 6.51 -19.15 -33.50
N GLN A 91 7.33 -19.68 -32.60
CA GLN A 91 8.76 -19.42 -32.56
C GLN A 91 9.55 -20.39 -33.44
N ASP A 92 10.69 -19.94 -33.99
CA ASP A 92 11.47 -20.70 -34.96
C ASP A 92 12.14 -21.94 -34.35
N MET A 93 12.46 -22.94 -35.20
CA MET A 93 13.06 -24.21 -34.74
C MET A 93 14.40 -24.02 -34.01
N THR A 94 15.19 -23.01 -34.39
CA THR A 94 16.46 -22.67 -33.74
C THR A 94 16.27 -22.27 -32.26
N PHE A 95 15.13 -21.67 -31.90
CA PHE A 95 14.81 -21.36 -30.51
C PHE A 95 14.55 -22.62 -29.67
N PHE A 96 13.99 -23.66 -30.28
CA PHE A 96 13.72 -24.95 -29.63
C PHE A 96 14.97 -25.83 -29.50
N ASP A 97 15.98 -25.64 -30.35
CA ASP A 97 17.28 -26.30 -30.20
C ASP A 97 18.08 -25.75 -29.01
N GLU A 98 18.00 -24.43 -28.77
CA GLU A 98 18.65 -23.80 -27.60
C GLU A 98 17.87 -24.03 -26.30
N ASN A 99 16.54 -24.14 -26.37
CA ASN A 99 15.67 -24.31 -25.22
C ASN A 99 15.01 -25.69 -25.22
N ALA A 100 15.60 -26.63 -24.50
CA ALA A 100 15.02 -27.94 -24.26
C ALA A 100 13.54 -27.81 -23.83
N SER A 101 12.64 -28.51 -24.53
CA SER A 101 11.18 -28.42 -24.35
C SER A 101 10.72 -28.58 -22.89
N GLY A 102 11.44 -29.41 -22.11
CA GLY A 102 11.20 -29.58 -20.66
C GLY A 102 11.52 -28.35 -19.81
N LYS A 103 12.60 -27.60 -20.12
CA LYS A 103 12.94 -26.35 -19.44
C LYS A 103 11.88 -25.28 -19.71
N LEU A 104 11.44 -25.17 -20.97
CA LEU A 104 10.43 -24.19 -21.36
C LEU A 104 9.08 -24.47 -20.69
N SER A 105 8.65 -25.73 -20.66
CA SER A 105 7.43 -26.16 -19.97
C SER A 105 7.49 -25.91 -18.46
N HIS A 106 8.63 -26.19 -17.83
CA HIS A 106 8.83 -25.90 -16.42
C HIS A 106 8.79 -24.40 -16.13
N SER A 107 9.52 -23.57 -16.90
CA SER A 107 9.50 -22.11 -16.77
C SER A 107 8.08 -21.57 -16.95
N LEU A 108 7.34 -22.08 -17.95
CA LEU A 108 5.95 -21.69 -18.18
C LEU A 108 5.02 -22.07 -17.02
N ALA A 109 5.25 -23.24 -16.41
CA ALA A 109 4.48 -23.71 -15.26
C ALA A 109 4.78 -22.91 -13.99
N THR A 110 6.02 -22.42 -13.78
CA THR A 110 6.43 -21.67 -12.59
C THR A 110 6.24 -20.16 -12.71
N ASP A 111 6.56 -19.58 -13.86
CA ASP A 111 6.63 -18.13 -14.03
C ASP A 111 5.23 -17.54 -14.16
N ILE A 112 4.30 -18.25 -14.81
CA ILE A 112 2.94 -17.75 -15.02
C ILE A 112 2.14 -17.62 -13.71
N PRO A 113 2.11 -18.63 -12.81
CA PRO A 113 1.46 -18.48 -11.51
C PRO A 113 2.07 -17.36 -10.69
N ASN A 114 3.40 -17.22 -10.71
CA ASN A 114 4.11 -16.18 -9.98
C ASN A 114 3.75 -14.78 -10.49
N ILE A 115 3.74 -14.56 -11.81
CA ILE A 115 3.33 -13.29 -12.43
C ILE A 115 1.86 -13.00 -12.12
N LYS A 116 0.98 -14.00 -12.24
CA LYS A 116 -0.44 -13.85 -11.92
C LYS A 116 -0.65 -13.50 -10.45
N GLN A 117 0.09 -14.12 -9.54
CA GLN A 117 -0.02 -13.83 -8.12
C GLN A 117 0.47 -12.41 -7.83
N LEU A 118 1.59 -11.99 -8.43
CA LEU A 118 2.14 -10.65 -8.23
C LEU A 118 1.23 -9.55 -8.82
N VAL A 119 0.80 -9.71 -10.07
CA VAL A 119 -0.05 -8.74 -10.78
C VAL A 119 -1.47 -8.76 -10.24
N GLY A 120 -2.03 -9.95 -10.01
CA GLY A 120 -3.38 -10.12 -9.49
C GLY A 120 -3.53 -9.60 -8.08
N PHE A 121 -2.57 -9.87 -7.19
CA PHE A 121 -2.56 -9.32 -5.83
C PHE A 121 -2.40 -7.80 -5.84
N SER A 122 -1.48 -7.27 -6.66
CA SER A 122 -1.26 -5.82 -6.76
C SER A 122 -2.51 -5.10 -7.28
N LEU A 123 -3.13 -5.61 -8.34
CA LEU A 123 -4.32 -5.01 -8.92
C LEU A 123 -5.53 -5.09 -7.97
N ALA A 124 -5.73 -6.24 -7.31
CA ALA A 124 -6.78 -6.40 -6.32
C ALA A 124 -6.56 -5.48 -5.12
N SER A 125 -5.32 -5.36 -4.64
CA SER A 125 -4.93 -4.47 -3.53
C SER A 125 -5.18 -3.01 -3.87
N VAL A 126 -4.77 -2.55 -5.06
CA VAL A 126 -5.00 -1.18 -5.53
C VAL A 126 -6.50 -0.90 -5.62
N LEU A 127 -7.27 -1.78 -6.27
CA LEU A 127 -8.72 -1.61 -6.39
C LEU A 127 -9.41 -1.59 -5.02
N GLN A 128 -9.00 -2.47 -4.10
CA GLN A 128 -9.53 -2.51 -2.74
C GLN A 128 -9.17 -1.23 -1.97
N ALA A 129 -7.97 -0.70 -2.13
CA ALA A 129 -7.56 0.56 -1.52
C ALA A 129 -8.40 1.73 -2.06
N PHE A 130 -8.59 1.84 -3.37
CA PHE A 130 -9.42 2.87 -3.98
C PHE A 130 -10.89 2.80 -3.53
N LEU A 131 -11.49 1.61 -3.54
CA LEU A 131 -12.86 1.40 -3.07
C LEU A 131 -13.00 1.65 -1.57
N GLY A 132 -12.00 1.26 -0.78
CA GLY A 132 -11.97 1.50 0.66
C GLY A 132 -11.89 2.99 0.98
N ILE A 133 -10.94 3.70 0.36
CA ILE A 133 -10.76 5.14 0.55
C ILE A 133 -12.02 5.88 0.13
N SER A 134 -12.60 5.58 -1.03
CA SER A 134 -13.80 6.29 -1.51
C SER A 134 -15.00 6.07 -0.60
N ALA A 135 -15.24 4.84 -0.13
CA ALA A 135 -16.34 4.54 0.78
C ALA A 135 -16.16 5.15 2.18
N SER A 136 -14.95 5.05 2.74
CA SER A 136 -14.63 5.64 4.05
C SER A 136 -14.71 7.17 4.01
N PHE A 137 -14.20 7.79 2.93
CA PHE A 137 -14.28 9.23 2.73
C PHE A 137 -15.73 9.71 2.59
N GLY A 138 -16.54 8.99 1.82
CA GLY A 138 -17.97 9.27 1.68
C GLY A 138 -18.71 9.21 3.03
N MET A 139 -18.48 8.16 3.83
CA MET A 139 -19.09 8.06 5.17
C MET A 139 -18.60 9.15 6.13
N ALA A 140 -17.32 9.52 6.08
CA ALA A 140 -16.77 10.58 6.93
C ALA A 140 -17.45 11.92 6.66
N LEU A 141 -17.68 12.27 5.38
CA LEU A 141 -18.37 13.49 5.00
C LEU A 141 -19.82 13.53 5.48
N VAL A 142 -20.53 12.39 5.46
CA VAL A 142 -21.92 12.28 5.94
C VAL A 142 -22.01 12.51 7.46
N ILE A 143 -21.04 12.00 8.23
CA ILE A 143 -21.06 12.13 9.70
C ILE A 143 -20.73 13.56 10.14
N SER A 144 -19.67 14.16 9.61
CA SER A 144 -19.21 15.47 10.03
C SER A 144 -18.27 16.11 9.00
N TRP A 145 -18.86 16.83 8.05
CA TRP A 145 -18.12 17.50 6.97
C TRP A 145 -17.00 18.45 7.47
N ARG A 146 -17.21 19.10 8.62
CA ARG A 146 -16.24 20.02 9.23
C ARG A 146 -14.98 19.29 9.73
N PHE A 147 -15.15 18.14 10.36
CA PHE A 147 -14.03 17.33 10.87
C PHE A 147 -13.23 16.72 9.71
N THR A 148 -13.93 16.19 8.70
CA THR A 148 -13.28 15.60 7.52
C THR A 148 -12.44 16.62 6.77
N LEU A 149 -12.91 17.85 6.58
CA LEU A 149 -12.14 18.91 5.92
C LEU A 149 -10.85 19.25 6.68
N SER A 150 -10.90 19.31 8.02
CA SER A 150 -9.70 19.53 8.83
C SER A 150 -8.68 18.41 8.67
N VAL A 151 -9.11 17.16 8.67
CA VAL A 151 -8.21 16.01 8.45
C VAL A 151 -7.61 16.03 7.04
N VAL A 152 -8.41 16.36 6.02
CA VAL A 152 -7.95 16.50 4.64
C VAL A 152 -6.91 17.60 4.51
N ALA A 153 -7.07 18.72 5.21
CA ALA A 153 -6.07 19.80 5.22
C ALA A 153 -4.72 19.37 5.81
N CYS A 154 -4.70 18.37 6.70
CA CYS A 154 -3.47 17.80 7.26
C CYS A 154 -2.83 16.70 6.39
N LEU A 155 -3.55 16.13 5.41
CA LEU A 155 -3.00 15.11 4.50
C LEU A 155 -1.72 15.52 3.76
N PRO A 156 -1.58 16.75 3.21
CA PRO A 156 -0.33 17.16 2.55
C PRO A 156 0.87 17.14 3.50
N LEU A 157 0.67 17.49 4.78
CA LEU A 157 1.74 17.43 5.79
C LEU A 157 2.18 15.98 6.05
N LEU A 158 1.23 15.05 6.12
CA LEU A 158 1.49 13.62 6.30
C LEU A 158 2.16 13.00 5.07
N ALA A 159 1.86 13.49 3.86
CA ALA A 159 2.42 12.99 2.61
C ALA A 159 3.90 13.35 2.42
N LEU A 160 4.41 14.38 3.10
CA LEU A 160 5.83 14.78 3.00
C LEU A 160 6.79 13.73 3.58
N ALA A 161 6.38 13.02 4.65
CA ALA A 161 7.21 12.01 5.29
C ALA A 161 7.59 10.83 4.38
N PRO A 162 6.65 10.14 3.70
CA PRO A 162 7.00 9.04 2.80
C PRO A 162 7.78 9.52 1.57
N LEU A 163 7.50 10.73 1.06
CA LEU A 163 8.27 11.32 -0.06
C LEU A 163 9.73 11.55 0.32
N ALA A 164 10.00 12.05 1.53
CA ALA A 164 11.36 12.19 2.03
C ALA A 164 12.06 10.82 2.14
N THR A 165 11.35 9.77 2.58
CA THR A 165 11.95 8.43 2.67
C THR A 165 12.21 7.79 1.29
N ASP A 166 11.31 7.94 0.31
CA ASP A 166 11.51 7.42 -1.04
C ASP A 166 12.70 8.12 -1.72
N MET A 167 12.81 9.44 -1.53
CA MET A 167 13.93 10.21 -2.04
C MET A 167 15.26 9.81 -1.38
N ALA A 168 15.26 9.56 -0.07
CA ALA A 168 16.43 9.06 0.65
C ALA A 168 16.86 7.66 0.14
N LEU A 169 15.91 6.78 -0.16
CA LEU A 169 16.20 5.46 -0.72
C LEU A 169 16.77 5.56 -2.13
N ARG A 170 16.23 6.45 -2.97
CA ARG A 170 16.77 6.73 -4.31
C ARG A 170 18.21 7.24 -4.23
N TYR A 171 18.47 8.16 -3.31
CA TYR A 171 19.81 8.68 -3.04
C TYR A 171 20.80 7.56 -2.66
N ARG A 172 20.44 6.71 -1.69
CA ARG A 172 21.27 5.56 -1.29
C ARG A 172 21.57 4.60 -2.44
N ASN A 173 20.62 4.42 -3.35
CA ASN A 173 20.82 3.57 -4.53
C ASN A 173 21.80 4.19 -5.54
N THR A 174 21.81 5.52 -5.70
CA THR A 174 22.77 6.22 -6.58
C THR A 174 24.19 6.19 -5.99
N ASP A 175 24.33 6.39 -4.68
CA ASP A 175 25.62 6.27 -3.99
C ASP A 175 26.19 4.86 -4.08
N ASN A 176 25.36 3.83 -3.87
CA ASN A 176 25.78 2.43 -4.02
C ASN A 176 26.25 2.11 -5.46
N LYS A 177 25.60 2.67 -6.48
CA LYS A 177 26.03 2.50 -7.88
C LYS A 177 27.39 3.16 -8.12
N SER A 178 27.61 4.35 -7.58
CA SER A 178 28.88 5.07 -7.70
C SER A 178 30.02 4.32 -7.01
N ALA A 179 29.78 3.78 -5.80
CA ALA A 179 30.72 2.93 -5.09
C ALA A 179 31.04 1.63 -5.85
N ALA A 180 30.03 1.01 -6.49
CA ALA A 180 30.24 -0.17 -7.32
C ALA A 180 31.12 0.12 -8.54
N ILE A 181 30.91 1.24 -9.23
CA ILE A 181 31.73 1.68 -10.37
C ILE A 181 33.19 1.90 -9.94
N VAL A 182 33.42 2.52 -8.78
CA VAL A 182 34.77 2.67 -8.22
C VAL A 182 35.41 1.31 -7.96
N SER A 183 34.68 0.38 -7.33
CA SER A 183 35.20 -0.97 -7.03
C SER A 183 35.55 -1.75 -8.30
N GLU A 184 34.71 -1.67 -9.33
CA GLU A 184 34.96 -2.31 -10.63
C GLU A 184 36.19 -1.73 -11.32
N SER A 185 36.33 -0.40 -11.26
CA SER A 185 37.44 0.33 -11.88
C SER A 185 38.76 0.06 -11.17
N MET A 186 38.77 -0.07 -9.84
CA MET A 186 39.94 -0.52 -9.07
C MET A 186 40.38 -1.94 -9.47
N GLY A 187 39.43 -2.83 -9.76
CA GLY A 187 39.72 -4.16 -10.31
C GLY A 187 40.34 -4.12 -11.71
N SER A 188 40.00 -3.10 -12.51
CA SER A 188 40.48 -2.89 -13.87
C SER A 188 41.59 -1.84 -14.00
N MET A 189 42.20 -1.41 -12.88
CA MET A 189 43.16 -0.31 -12.84
C MET A 189 44.36 -0.52 -13.77
N ARG A 190 44.82 -1.78 -13.90
CA ARG A 190 45.92 -2.14 -14.82
C ARG A 190 45.57 -1.84 -16.28
N THR A 191 44.32 -2.08 -16.67
CA THR A 191 43.82 -1.80 -18.03
C THR A 191 43.70 -0.29 -18.25
N ILE A 192 43.18 0.46 -17.27
CA ILE A 192 43.04 1.92 -17.34
C ILE A 192 44.42 2.60 -17.46
N ALA A 193 45.40 2.14 -16.67
CA ALA A 193 46.78 2.60 -16.73
C ALA A 193 47.44 2.27 -18.08
N SER A 194 47.16 1.07 -18.64
CA SER A 194 47.70 0.66 -19.95
C SER A 194 47.18 1.49 -21.13
N PHE A 195 45.98 2.09 -20.99
CA PHE A 195 45.41 3.01 -21.99
C PHE A 195 45.62 4.50 -21.63
N SER A 196 46.32 4.81 -20.54
CA SER A 196 46.50 6.18 -20.02
C SER A 196 45.18 6.96 -19.89
N LEU A 197 44.10 6.28 -19.50
CA LEU A 197 42.74 6.85 -19.38
C LEU A 197 42.42 7.44 -18.00
N GLU A 198 43.43 7.61 -17.15
CA GLU A 198 43.29 7.99 -15.75
C GLU A 198 42.58 9.34 -15.57
N SER A 199 42.92 10.35 -16.38
CA SER A 199 42.28 11.69 -16.27
C SER A 199 40.79 11.64 -16.65
N LYS A 200 40.45 10.97 -17.76
CA LYS A 200 39.06 10.83 -18.22
C LYS A 200 38.19 10.03 -17.25
N PHE A 201 38.80 9.17 -16.43
CA PHE A 201 38.11 8.43 -15.40
C PHE A 201 37.90 9.31 -14.15
N LEU A 202 38.94 10.02 -13.70
CA LEU A 202 38.85 10.98 -12.59
C LEU A 202 37.83 12.09 -12.86
N ASP A 203 37.78 12.62 -14.08
CA ASP A 203 36.80 13.65 -14.45
C ASP A 203 35.37 13.13 -14.34
N ARG A 204 35.09 11.91 -14.85
CA ARG A 204 33.77 11.28 -14.75
C ARG A 204 33.37 10.97 -13.31
N LEU A 205 34.31 10.51 -12.49
CA LEU A 205 34.04 10.24 -11.08
C LEU A 205 33.74 11.55 -10.32
N THR A 206 34.52 12.60 -10.59
CA THR A 206 34.33 13.93 -9.98
C THR A 206 32.98 14.52 -10.35
N GLU A 207 32.56 14.36 -11.60
CA GLU A 207 31.25 14.82 -12.08
C GLU A 207 30.10 14.05 -11.42
N SER A 208 30.19 12.72 -11.33
CA SER A 208 29.19 11.89 -10.63
C SER A 208 29.07 12.21 -9.14
N MET A 209 30.19 12.52 -8.46
CA MET A 209 30.18 12.88 -7.03
C MET A 209 29.65 14.29 -6.79
N LYS A 210 29.89 15.22 -7.73
CA LYS A 210 29.38 16.59 -7.66
C LYS A 210 27.86 16.64 -7.80
N ASP A 211 27.30 15.84 -8.70
CA ASP A 211 25.86 15.72 -8.90
C ASP A 211 25.17 15.18 -7.62
N ASN A 212 25.72 14.11 -7.03
CA ASN A 212 25.23 13.56 -5.76
C ASN A 212 25.29 14.58 -4.60
N THR A 213 26.31 15.45 -4.57
CA THR A 213 26.46 16.46 -3.51
C THR A 213 25.41 17.57 -3.60
N LEU A 214 25.02 17.99 -4.82
CA LEU A 214 23.97 18.99 -5.02
C LEU A 214 22.60 18.43 -4.59
N ASP A 215 22.33 17.17 -4.92
CA ASP A 215 21.13 16.47 -4.48
C ASP A 215 21.09 16.29 -2.95
N ASP A 216 22.22 15.98 -2.29
CA ASP A 216 22.32 15.89 -0.81
C ASP A 216 21.95 17.22 -0.12
N ILE A 217 22.46 18.36 -0.63
CA ILE A 217 22.15 19.67 -0.04
C ILE A 217 20.64 19.97 -0.18
N SER A 218 20.06 19.69 -1.34
CA SER A 218 18.61 19.90 -1.57
C SER A 218 17.77 18.97 -0.67
N PHE A 219 18.20 17.72 -0.50
CA PHE A 219 17.55 16.74 0.36
C PHE A 219 17.64 17.13 1.83
N ARG A 220 18.80 17.60 2.30
CA ARG A 220 18.98 18.07 3.68
C ARG A 220 18.17 19.32 3.98
N MET A 221 17.99 20.22 3.01
CA MET A 221 17.11 21.38 3.15
C MET A 221 15.63 20.96 3.22
N LEU A 222 15.20 20.03 2.36
CA LEU A 222 13.84 19.48 2.38
C LEU A 222 13.56 18.68 3.67
N GLY A 223 14.54 17.91 4.11
CA GLY A 223 14.52 17.14 5.36
C GLY A 223 14.47 18.06 6.58
N ALA A 224 15.30 19.10 6.64
CA ALA A 224 15.28 20.09 7.71
C ALA A 224 13.94 20.84 7.81
N ALA A 225 13.29 21.13 6.66
CA ALA A 225 11.96 21.71 6.64
C ALA A 225 10.85 20.72 7.11
N GLY A 226 11.04 19.41 6.90
CA GLY A 226 10.07 18.37 7.26
C GLY A 226 10.20 17.81 8.68
N THR A 227 11.41 17.76 9.25
CA THR A 227 11.70 17.19 10.58
C THR A 227 12.07 18.22 11.65
N GLY A 228 12.18 19.51 11.28
CA GLY A 228 12.67 20.61 12.12
C GLY A 228 11.74 21.15 13.23
N ILE A 229 10.88 20.32 13.84
CA ILE A 229 10.12 20.69 15.07
C ILE A 229 10.35 19.70 16.24
N SER A 230 11.29 18.76 16.12
CA SER A 230 11.65 17.86 17.23
C SER A 230 13.16 17.77 17.44
N SER A 231 13.77 18.89 17.83
CA SER A 231 15.03 18.92 18.57
C SER A 231 14.96 20.02 19.61
#